data_AF-A0A803Q3V3-F1
#
_entry.id   AF-A0A803Q3V3-F1
#
_cell.length_a   1.000
_cell.length_b   1.000
_cell.length_c   1.000
_cell.angle_alpha   90.00
_cell.angle_beta   90.00
_cell.angle_gamma   90.00
#
_symmetry.space_group_name_H-M   'P 1'
#
loop_
_entity.id
_entity.type
_entity.pdbx_description
1 polymer ?
#
loop_
_entity_poly.entity_id
_entity_poly.type
_entity_poly.pdbx_seq_one_letter_code
_entity_poly.pdbx_strand_id
1 'polypeptide(L)'
;MGVNLSQALERASHREVAPALWNKLWNSKILERHKILWWCILSNALPIRSMIGRRFHIEDTCCPLCGLGEESMEHLFLSCDVALHLWRTISPWGIYPICNTRI
;
A
#
# COMPACT_ATOMS: atom_id res chain seq x y z
N MET A 1 20.52 9.69 -2.23
CA MET A 1 19.87 10.35 -1.08
C MET A 1 18.47 9.76 -0.96
N GLY A 2 18.37 8.57 -0.36
CA GLY A 2 17.13 7.79 -0.35
C GLY A 2 16.17 8.34 0.70
N VAL A 3 15.02 8.84 0.27
CA VAL A 3 13.96 9.27 1.18
C VAL A 3 13.31 7.99 1.72
N ASN A 4 13.51 7.72 3.01
CA ASN A 4 12.88 6.60 3.70
C ASN A 4 11.39 6.94 3.87
N LEU A 5 10.51 6.25 3.15
CA LEU A 5 9.07 6.56 3.07
C LEU A 5 8.39 6.52 4.45
N SER A 6 8.83 5.62 5.34
CA SER A 6 8.37 5.53 6.73
C SER A 6 8.65 6.83 7.51
N GLN A 7 9.85 7.39 7.35
CA GLN A 7 10.27 8.60 8.06
C GLN A 7 9.70 9.90 7.45
N ALA A 8 9.17 9.85 6.22
CA ALA A 8 8.46 10.97 5.61
C ALA A 8 7.00 11.04 6.10
N LEU A 9 6.38 9.88 6.37
CA LEU A 9 5.03 9.77 6.91
C LEU A 9 4.93 10.26 8.36
N GLU A 10 5.98 10.06 9.18
CA GLU A 10 6.00 10.45 10.60
C GLU A 10 6.21 11.95 10.85
N ARG A 11 6.78 12.70 9.90
CA ARG A 11 7.13 14.12 10.09
C ARG A 11 5.96 15.09 9.89
N ALA A 12 4.87 14.64 9.31
CA ALA A 12 3.68 15.46 9.10
C ALA A 12 2.71 15.33 10.28
N SER A 13 2.26 16.45 10.85
CA SER A 13 1.10 16.48 11.74
C SER A 13 -0.08 15.82 11.03
N HIS A 14 -0.43 14.59 11.45
CA HIS A 14 -1.51 13.79 10.86
C HIS A 14 -2.84 14.55 10.82
N ARG A 15 -3.01 15.58 11.66
CA ARG A 15 -4.24 16.38 11.78
C ARG A 15 -4.40 17.48 10.73
N GLU A 16 -3.32 18.05 10.22
CA GLU A 16 -3.40 19.16 9.25
C GLU A 16 -3.18 18.71 7.80
N VAL A 17 -2.40 17.65 7.59
CA VAL A 17 -2.15 17.11 6.25
C VAL A 17 -3.33 16.32 5.71
N ALA A 18 -4.07 15.63 6.58
CA ALA A 18 -5.20 14.79 6.17
C ALA A 18 -6.28 15.58 5.41
N PRO A 19 -6.82 16.73 5.89
CA PRO A 19 -7.86 17.47 5.18
C PRO A 19 -7.43 17.95 3.78
N ALA A 20 -6.22 18.50 3.68
CA ALA A 20 -5.68 18.99 2.41
C ALA A 20 -5.41 17.85 1.41
N LEU A 21 -4.91 16.71 1.90
CA LEU A 21 -4.69 15.50 1.11
C LEU A 21 -6.01 14.95 0.57
N TRP A 22 -7.04 14.85 1.42
CA TRP A 22 -8.36 14.39 1.00
C TRP A 22 -9.00 15.33 -0.01
N ASN A 23 -8.90 16.64 0.20
CA ASN A 23 -9.41 17.61 -0.75
C ASN A 23 -8.73 17.45 -2.13
N LYS A 24 -7.41 17.23 -2.17
CA LYS A 24 -6.70 16.94 -3.42
C LYS A 24 -7.12 15.62 -4.06
N LEU A 25 -7.29 14.57 -3.26
CA LEU A 25 -7.70 13.26 -3.76
C LEU A 25 -9.08 13.33 -4.43
N TRP A 26 -10.06 13.91 -3.74
CA TRP A 26 -11.44 13.97 -4.22
C TRP A 26 -11.63 14.92 -5.42
N ASN A 27 -10.86 16.01 -5.48
CA ASN A 27 -10.87 16.94 -6.63
C ASN A 27 -10.00 16.49 -7.82
N SER A 28 -9.24 15.40 -7.70
CA SER A 28 -8.41 14.90 -8.80
C SER A 28 -9.27 14.40 -9.98
N LYS A 29 -8.72 14.49 -11.20
CA LYS A 29 -9.38 14.01 -12.44
C LYS A 29 -9.26 12.50 -12.67
N ILE A 30 -9.00 11.71 -11.62
CA ILE A 30 -8.92 10.24 -11.73
C ILE A 30 -10.31 9.63 -11.64
N LEU A 31 -10.48 8.40 -12.15
CA LEU A 31 -11.73 7.67 -12.01
C LEU A 31 -12.10 7.47 -10.53
N GLU A 32 -13.38 7.57 -10.22
CA GLU A 32 -13.89 7.46 -8.84
C GLU A 32 -13.46 6.19 -8.14
N ARG A 33 -13.46 5.04 -8.85
CA ARG A 33 -12.96 3.77 -8.31
C ARG A 33 -11.52 3.84 -7.80
N HIS A 34 -10.66 4.62 -8.47
CA HIS A 34 -9.27 4.80 -8.05
C HIS A 34 -9.19 5.76 -6.85
N LYS A 35 -10.05 6.78 -6.77
CA LYS A 35 -10.14 7.65 -5.58
C LYS A 35 -10.47 6.84 -4.34
N ILE A 36 -11.46 5.94 -4.43
CA ILE A 36 -11.85 5.04 -3.34
C ILE A 36 -10.66 4.14 -2.97
N LEU A 37 -9.99 3.52 -3.95
CA LEU A 37 -8.81 2.69 -3.68
C LEU A 37 -7.72 3.47 -2.93
N TRP A 38 -7.36 4.66 -3.41
CA TRP A 38 -6.36 5.51 -2.76
C TRP A 38 -6.79 5.93 -1.36
N TRP A 39 -8.06 6.25 -1.15
CA TRP A 39 -8.60 6.55 0.17
C TRP A 39 -8.46 5.34 1.11
N CYS A 40 -8.76 4.13 0.63
CA CYS A 40 -8.58 2.91 1.41
C CYS A 40 -7.10 2.66 1.75
N ILE A 41 -6.18 2.87 0.81
CA ILE A 41 -4.72 2.73 1.04
C ILE A 41 -4.27 3.74 2.09
N LEU A 42 -4.55 5.03 1.88
CA LEU A 42 -4.06 6.11 2.73
C LEU A 42 -4.70 6.10 4.12
N SER A 43 -5.93 5.60 4.24
CA SER A 43 -6.63 5.48 5.53
C SER A 43 -6.36 4.14 6.23
N ASN A 44 -5.47 3.29 5.68
CA ASN A 44 -5.21 1.95 6.16
C ASN A 44 -6.51 1.13 6.35
N ALA A 45 -7.44 1.26 5.41
CA ALA A 45 -8.77 0.65 5.46
C ALA A 45 -8.92 -0.52 4.48
N LEU A 46 -7.83 -1.01 3.88
CA LEU A 46 -7.88 -2.24 3.08
C LEU A 46 -8.12 -3.45 3.98
N PRO A 47 -8.90 -4.44 3.51
CA PRO A 47 -9.10 -5.70 4.21
C PRO A 47 -7.87 -6.60 4.05
N ILE A 48 -6.78 -6.23 4.70
CA ILE A 48 -5.53 -6.99 4.72
C ILE A 48 -5.58 -7.99 5.88
N ARG A 49 -5.21 -9.25 5.66
CA ARG A 49 -5.22 -10.32 6.67
C ARG A 49 -4.41 -9.99 7.92
N SER A 50 -3.28 -9.30 7.82
CA SER A 50 -2.56 -8.82 9.03
C SER A 50 -3.38 -7.83 9.86
N MET A 51 -4.20 -6.98 9.22
CA MET A 51 -5.10 -6.06 9.92
C MET A 51 -6.33 -6.77 10.47
N ILE A 52 -6.91 -7.68 9.69
CA ILE A 52 -8.09 -8.44 10.12
C ILE A 52 -7.70 -9.38 11.28
N GLY A 53 -6.53 -10.02 11.20
CA GLY A 53 -5.95 -10.88 12.22
C GLY A 53 -5.75 -10.21 13.58
N ARG A 54 -5.56 -8.87 13.60
CA ARG A 54 -5.52 -8.08 14.84
C ARG A 54 -6.89 -7.96 15.52
N ARG A 55 -7.98 -8.05 14.76
CA ARG A 55 -9.35 -7.85 15.27
C ARG A 55 -10.15 -9.14 15.37
N PHE A 56 -9.84 -10.12 14.53
CA PHE A 56 -10.46 -11.43 14.46
C PHE A 56 -9.37 -12.48 14.40
N HIS A 57 -9.53 -13.59 15.13
CA HIS A 57 -8.55 -14.67 15.08
C HIS A 57 -8.61 -15.35 13.71
N ILE A 58 -7.55 -15.18 12.92
CA ILE A 58 -7.37 -15.81 11.62
C ILE A 58 -6.15 -16.70 11.71
N GLU A 59 -6.30 -17.96 11.31
CA GLU A 59 -5.23 -18.96 11.36
C GLU A 59 -4.17 -18.74 10.27
N ASP A 60 -4.57 -18.24 9.11
CA ASP A 60 -3.69 -17.97 7.96
C ASP A 60 -3.60 -16.47 7.65
N THR A 61 -2.46 -15.87 8.00
CA THR A 61 -2.14 -14.47 7.65
C THR A 61 -1.34 -14.35 6.35
N CYS A 62 -1.11 -15.44 5.63
CA CYS A 62 -0.32 -15.42 4.40
C CYS A 62 -1.02 -14.61 3.31
N CYS A 63 -0.23 -14.02 2.41
CA CYS A 63 -0.72 -13.26 1.28
C CYS A 63 -1.52 -14.18 0.33
N PRO A 64 -2.75 -13.81 -0.03
CA PRO A 64 -3.58 -14.63 -0.92
C PRO A 64 -3.08 -14.66 -2.37
N LEU A 65 -2.14 -13.77 -2.74
CA LEU A 65 -1.60 -13.69 -4.10
C LEU A 65 -0.40 -14.63 -4.30
N CYS A 66 0.58 -14.61 -3.39
CA CYS A 66 1.80 -15.42 -3.52
C CYS A 66 1.84 -16.62 -2.57
N GLY A 67 1.11 -16.60 -1.45
CA GLY A 67 1.13 -17.66 -0.43
C GLY A 67 2.44 -17.82 0.34
N LEU A 68 3.43 -16.93 0.15
CA LEU A 68 4.79 -17.10 0.68
C LEU A 68 5.12 -16.23 1.90
N GLY A 69 4.49 -15.07 2.04
CA GLY A 69 4.76 -14.11 3.12
C GLY A 69 3.48 -13.63 3.80
N GLU A 70 3.61 -13.06 5.01
CA GLU A 70 2.49 -12.43 5.70
C GLU A 70 1.91 -11.27 4.86
N GLU A 71 0.58 -11.22 4.77
CA GLU A 71 -0.10 -10.17 4.03
C GLU A 71 0.01 -8.83 4.78
N SER A 72 0.84 -7.93 4.29
CA SER A 72 0.91 -6.53 4.72
C SER A 72 0.66 -5.60 3.53
N MET A 73 0.39 -4.31 3.78
CA MET A 73 0.21 -3.32 2.71
C MET A 73 1.47 -3.22 1.83
N GLU A 74 2.64 -3.22 2.46
CA GLU A 74 3.93 -3.20 1.77
C GLU A 74 4.13 -4.45 0.93
N HIS A 75 3.78 -5.62 1.48
CA HIS A 75 3.83 -6.86 0.72
C HIS A 75 2.88 -6.85 -0.47
N LEU A 76 1.60 -6.57 -0.25
CA LEU A 76 0.56 -6.61 -1.28
C LEU A 76 0.86 -5.69 -2.47
N PHE A 77 1.44 -4.51 -2.24
CA PHE A 77 1.67 -3.52 -3.30
C PHE A 77 3.11 -3.43 -3.80
N LEU A 78 4.12 -3.80 -3.00
CA LEU A 78 5.52 -3.52 -3.32
C LEU A 78 6.38 -4.79 -3.38
N SER A 79 6.30 -5.67 -2.37
CA SER A 79 7.24 -6.80 -2.25
C SER A 79 6.69 -8.19 -2.61
N CYS A 80 5.39 -8.33 -2.83
CA CYS A 80 4.79 -9.56 -3.33
C CYS A 80 5.30 -9.85 -4.75
N ASP A 81 5.66 -11.10 -5.03
CA ASP A 81 6.17 -11.51 -6.35
C ASP A 81 5.20 -11.17 -7.48
N VAL A 82 3.89 -11.32 -7.23
CA VAL A 82 2.83 -10.94 -8.17
C VAL A 82 2.85 -9.43 -8.40
N ALA A 83 2.93 -8.63 -7.34
CA ALA A 83 2.99 -7.18 -7.44
C ALA A 83 4.25 -6.71 -8.19
N LEU A 84 5.41 -7.29 -7.88
CA LEU A 84 6.67 -7.02 -8.57
C LEU A 84 6.58 -7.33 -10.07
N HIS A 85 5.93 -8.44 -10.42
CA HIS A 85 5.71 -8.79 -11.83
C HIS A 85 4.84 -7.74 -12.54
N LEU A 86 3.77 -7.28 -11.90
CA LEU A 86 2.89 -6.25 -12.43
C LEU A 86 3.64 -4.92 -12.61
N TRP A 87 4.42 -4.49 -11.61
CA TRP A 87 5.24 -3.28 -11.72
C TRP A 87 6.24 -3.35 -12.86
N ARG A 88 6.87 -4.50 -13.09
CA ARG A 88 7.83 -4.68 -14.19
C ARG A 88 7.17 -4.73 -15.56
N THR A 89 5.98 -5.33 -15.66
CA THR A 89 5.34 -5.60 -16.95
C THR A 89 4.46 -4.45 -17.43
N ILE A 90 3.78 -3.79 -16.49
CA ILE A 90 2.70 -2.84 -16.82
C ILE A 90 3.15 -1.40 -16.63
N SER A 91 4.17 -1.10 -15.81
CA SER A 91 4.58 0.28 -15.52
C SER A 91 5.11 0.97 -16.77
N PRO A 92 4.39 1.95 -17.34
CA PRO A 92 4.87 2.68 -18.51
C PRO A 92 5.97 3.69 -18.16
N TRP A 93 6.20 3.91 -16.86
CA TRP A 93 7.12 4.93 -16.34
C TRP A 93 8.50 4.36 -16.00
N GLY A 94 8.71 3.04 -16.16
CA GLY A 94 9.96 2.38 -15.77
C GLY A 94 10.24 2.41 -14.26
N ILE A 95 9.25 2.81 -13.46
CA ILE A 95 9.33 2.80 -12.00
C ILE A 95 8.88 1.42 -11.54
N TYR A 96 9.76 0.71 -10.85
CA TYR A 96 9.43 -0.51 -10.14
C TYR A 96 10.07 -0.49 -8.75
N PRO A 97 9.37 -0.99 -7.72
CA PRO A 97 9.95 -1.09 -6.39
C PRO A 97 11.11 -2.10 -6.40
N ILE A 98 12.23 -1.70 -5.80
CA ILE A 98 13.36 -2.59 -5.53
C ILE A 98 13.14 -3.15 -4.13
N CYS A 99 12.51 -4.31 -4.05
CA CYS A 99 12.31 -4.99 -2.78
C CYS A 99 13.45 -5.98 -2.56
N ASN A 100 14.21 -5.79 -1.49
CA ASN A 100 15.27 -6.70 -1.08
C ASN A 100 14.66 -7.82 -0.24
N THR A 101 13.82 -8.66 -0.83
CA THR A 101 13.22 -9.83 -0.16
C THR A 101 14.22 -10.99 -0.16
N ARG A 102 15.17 -10.93 0.76
CA ARG A 102 15.86 -12.08 1.35
C ARG A 102 16.04 -11.81 2.84
N ILE A 103 15.14 -12.35 3.65
CA ILE A 103 15.36 -13.03 4.95
C ILE A 103 14.11 -13.85 5.19
#